data_AF-A0A8J8G494-F1
#
_entry.id   AF-A0A8J8G494-F1
#
_cell.length_a   1.000
_cell.length_b   1.000
_cell.length_c   1.000
_cell.angle_alpha   90.00
_cell.angle_beta   90.00
_cell.angle_gamma   90.00
#
_symmetry.space_group_name_H-M   'P 1'
#
loop_
_entity.id
_entity.type
_entity.pdbx_description
1 polymer ?
#
loop_
_entity_poly.entity_id
_entity_poly.type
_entity_poly.pdbx_seq_one_letter_code
_entity_poly.pdbx_strand_id
1 'polypeptide(L)' 'YAGTYSNWLKVIEGALDPIKGILTRKFKLVGDKGKVMRATKAAKELVNSAQKIPTEFV' A
#
# COMPACT_ATOMS: atom_id res chain seq x y z
N TYR A 1 3.31 1.66 6.75
CA TYR A 1 3.94 0.38 6.38
C TYR A 1 5.20 0.70 5.58
N ALA A 2 6.28 -0.09 5.72
CA ALA A 2 7.54 0.11 5.01
C ALA A 2 7.72 -0.99 3.95
N GLY A 3 8.22 -0.65 2.77
CA GLY A 3 8.42 -1.58 1.65
C GLY A 3 9.42 -1.00 0.65
N THR A 4 9.89 -1.84 -0.27
CA THR A 4 10.82 -1.40 -1.32
C THR A 4 10.14 -0.40 -2.26
N TYR A 5 10.90 0.52 -2.83
CA TYR A 5 10.39 1.49 -3.82
C TYR A 5 9.64 0.80 -4.97
N SER A 6 10.17 -0.31 -5.49
CA SER A 6 9.52 -1.12 -6.52
C SER A 6 8.14 -1.67 -6.09
N ASN A 7 7.94 -2.01 -4.82
CA ASN A 7 6.63 -2.44 -4.34
C ASN A 7 5.66 -1.27 -4.23
N TRP A 8 6.13 -0.09 -3.82
CA TRP A 8 5.32 1.13 -3.79
C TRP A 8 4.89 1.60 -5.16
N LEU A 9 5.80 1.53 -6.15
CA LEU A 9 5.50 1.82 -7.54
C LEU A 9 4.33 0.95 -8.04
N LYS A 10 4.40 -0.38 -7.81
CA LYS A 10 3.31 -1.30 -8.17
C LYS A 10 1.98 -0.99 -7.48
N VAL A 11 2.01 -0.45 -6.26
CA VAL A 11 0.80 -0.04 -5.54
C VAL A 11 0.19 1.21 -6.16
N ILE A 12 1.02 2.18 -6.55
CA ILE A 12 0.56 3.43 -7.16
C ILE A 12 0.15 3.22 -8.64
N GLU A 13 0.76 2.28 -9.34
CA GLU A 13 0.33 1.86 -10.69
C GLU A 13 -0.93 0.98 -10.66
N GLY A 14 -1.42 0.60 -9.48
CA GLY A 14 -2.59 -0.28 -9.32
C GLY A 14 -2.32 -1.76 -9.61
N ALA A 15 -1.07 -2.13 -9.91
CA ALA A 15 -0.65 -3.52 -10.13
C ALA A 15 -0.59 -4.36 -8.83
N LEU A 16 -0.56 -3.73 -7.66
CA LEU A 16 -0.52 -4.40 -6.36
C LEU A 16 -1.49 -3.77 -5.37
N ASP A 17 -2.42 -4.57 -4.84
CA ASP A 17 -3.27 -4.13 -3.72
C ASP A 17 -2.40 -4.02 -2.44
N PRO A 18 -2.38 -2.86 -1.74
CA PRO A 18 -1.56 -2.65 -0.55
C PRO A 18 -1.83 -3.67 0.56
N ILE A 19 -3.05 -4.19 0.67
CA ILE A 19 -3.46 -5.17 1.67
C ILE A 19 -2.91 -6.54 1.32
N LYS A 20 -3.03 -6.93 0.04
CA LYS A 20 -2.36 -8.14 -0.46
C LYS A 20 -0.85 -8.05 -0.25
N GLY A 21 -0.25 -6.88 -0.44
CA GLY A 21 1.18 -6.67 -0.19
C GLY A 21 1.56 -6.84 1.29
N ILE A 22 0.73 -6.39 2.23
CA ILE A 22 0.94 -6.62 3.67
C ILE A 22 0.78 -8.11 4.02
N LEU A 23 -0.27 -8.76 3.51
CA LEU A 23 -0.57 -10.19 3.75
C LEU A 23 0.52 -11.10 3.17
N THR A 24 1.05 -10.76 2.00
CA THR A 24 2.16 -11.49 1.34
C THR A 24 3.54 -11.11 1.87
N ARG A 25 3.63 -10.32 2.95
CA ARG A 25 4.87 -9.82 3.56
C ARG A 25 5.75 -8.97 2.63
N LYS A 26 5.21 -8.49 1.51
CA LYS A 26 5.87 -7.54 0.60
C LYS A 26 5.96 -6.13 1.21
N PHE A 27 5.05 -5.81 2.13
CA PHE A 27 5.12 -4.64 2.99
C PHE A 27 5.27 -5.07 4.44
N LYS A 28 6.27 -4.50 5.11
CA LYS A 28 6.47 -4.63 6.54
C LYS A 28 5.52 -3.66 7.24
N LEU A 29 4.50 -4.22 7.88
CA LEU A 29 3.68 -3.45 8.81
C LEU A 29 4.46 -3.22 10.11
N VAL A 30 4.59 -1.97 10.53
CA VAL A 30 5.11 -1.60 11.84
C VAL A 30 3.91 -1.21 12.71
N GLY A 31 3.73 -1.87 13.85
CA GLY A 31 2.60 -1.67 14.77
C GLY A 31 1.65 -2.87 14.88
N ASP A 32 0.50 -2.65 15.53
CA ASP A 32 -0.54 -3.66 15.76
C ASP A 32 -1.24 -4.05 14.45
N LYS A 33 -0.98 -5.29 14.01
CA LYS A 33 -1.54 -5.85 12.78
C LYS A 33 -3.06 -5.92 12.80
N GLY A 34 -3.68 -6.23 13.94
CA GLY A 34 -5.12 -6.37 14.07
C GLY A 34 -5.84 -5.05 13.83
N LYS A 35 -5.30 -3.94 14.36
CA LYS A 35 -5.86 -2.60 14.14
C LYS A 35 -5.76 -2.17 12.67
N VAL A 36 -4.62 -2.39 12.02
CA VAL A 36 -4.47 -2.03 10.60
C VAL A 36 -5.32 -2.90 9.69
N MET A 37 -5.47 -4.20 10.01
CA MET A 37 -6.36 -5.09 9.26
C MET A 37 -7.84 -4.70 9.41
N ARG A 38 -8.25 -4.07 10.52
CA ARG A 38 -9.60 -3.49 10.64
C ARG A 38 -9.76 -2.19 9.85
N ALA A 39 -8.68 -1.43 9.68
CA ALA A 39 -8.63 -0.19 8.88
C ALA A 39 -8.30 -0.44 7.39
N THR A 40 -8.48 -1.67 6.90
CA THR A 40 -8.21 -2.07 5.51
C THR A 40 -8.87 -1.15 4.48
N LYS A 41 -10.13 -0.79 4.68
CA LYS A 41 -10.87 0.11 3.79
C LYS A 41 -10.23 1.50 3.67
N ALA A 42 -9.82 2.07 4.80
CA ALA A 42 -9.15 3.38 4.82
C ALA A 42 -7.78 3.33 4.14
N ALA A 43 -7.01 2.26 4.35
CA ALA A 43 -5.74 2.06 3.67
C ALA A 43 -5.89 1.97 2.15
N LYS A 44 -6.97 1.34 1.67
CA LYS A 44 -7.30 1.27 0.24
C LYS A 44 -7.67 2.64 -0.35
N GLU A 45 -8.51 3.42 0.35
CA GLU A 45 -8.89 4.76 -0.09
C GLU A 45 -7.70 5.73 -0.15
N LEU A 46 -6.75 5.61 0.78
CA LEU A 46 -5.51 6.39 0.75
C LEU A 46 -4.69 6.10 -0.51
N VAL A 47 -4.55 4.82 -0.88
CA VAL A 47 -3.86 4.44 -2.11
C VAL A 47 -4.63 4.93 -3.33
N ASN A 48 -5.94 4.70 -3.41
CA ASN A 48 -6.77 5.19 -4.51
C ASN A 48 -6.65 6.70 -4.71
N SER A 49 -6.50 7.46 -3.61
CA SER A 49 -6.29 8.90 -3.66
C SER A 49 -4.88 9.25 -4.18
N ALA A 50 -3.85 8.53 -3.74
CA ALA A 50 -2.49 8.69 -4.21
C ALA A 50 -2.33 8.35 -5.71
N GLN A 51 -3.08 7.36 -6.21
CA GLN A 51 -3.08 6.97 -7.63
C GLN A 51 -3.62 8.05 -8.58
N LYS A 52 -4.47 8.96 -8.08
CA LYS A 52 -5.03 10.05 -8.88
C LYS A 52 -4.02 11.16 -9.15
N ILE A 53 -2.88 11.15 -8.47
CA ILE A 53 -1.85 12.16 -8.65
C ILE A 53 -0.97 11.69 -9.80
N PRO A 54 -0.96 12.38 -10.96
CA PRO A 54 -0.03 12.08 -12.04
C PRO A 54 1.38 12.31 -11.52
N THR A 55 2.06 11.21 -11.20
CA THR A 55 3.38 11.21 -10.58
C THR A 55 4.35 10.58 -11.54
N GLU A 56 5.36 11.33 -11.95
CA GLU A 56 6.50 10.78 -12.69
C GLU A 56 7.50 10.21 -11.69
N PHE A 57 7.77 8.91 -11.81
CA PHE A 57 8.75 8.20 -11.01
C PHE A 57 10.08 8.20 -11.78
N VAL A 58 11.09 8.88 -11.24
CA VAL A 58 12.46 8.96 -11.81
C VAL A 58 13.33 7.84 -11.24
#